data_AF-A0A4Y7R8A1-F1
#
_entry.id   AF-A0A4Y7R8A1-F1
#
_cell.length_a   1.000
_cell.length_b   1.000
_cell.length_c   1.000
_cell.angle_alpha   90.00
_cell.angle_beta   90.00
_cell.angle_gamma   90.00
#
_symmetry.space_group_name_H-M   'P 1'
#
loop_
_entity.id
_entity.type
_entity.pdbx_description
1 polymer ?
#
loop_
_entity_poly.entity_id
_entity_poly.type
_entity_poly.pdbx_seq_one_letter_code
_entity_poly.pdbx_strand_id
1 'polypeptide(L)' 'MLKPQTLNWIETADDDHEVAGHLFNKKKYLYSLFFCQQAIEKAVKAVYYDKSTRHHPGNMI' A
#
# COMPACT_ATOMS: atom_id res chain seq x y z
N MET A 1 10.77 -0.78 16.75
CA MET A 1 11.15 -1.37 15.45
C MET A 1 9.86 -1.84 14.80
N LEU A 2 9.62 -1.49 13.53
CA LEU A 2 8.40 -1.92 12.82
C LEU A 2 8.41 -3.43 12.62
N LYS A 3 7.22 -4.04 12.57
CA LYS A 3 7.09 -5.48 12.28
C LYS A 3 7.44 -5.75 10.81
N PRO A 4 8.01 -6.92 10.47
CA PRO A 4 8.32 -7.26 9.08
C PRO A 4 7.10 -7.16 8.13
N GLN A 5 5.91 -7.56 8.59
CA GLN A 5 4.68 -7.42 7.80
C GLN A 5 4.32 -5.95 7.56
N THR A 6 4.55 -5.08 8.55
CA THR A 6 4.34 -3.63 8.39
C THR A 6 5.27 -3.06 7.33
N LEU A 7 6.54 -3.47 7.32
CA LEU A 7 7.50 -3.02 6.32
C LEU A 7 7.08 -3.43 4.90
N ASN A 8 6.64 -4.67 4.70
CA ASN A 8 6.13 -5.13 3.41
C ASN A 8 4.94 -4.29 2.90
N TRP A 9 4.00 -3.94 3.79
CA TRP A 9 2.88 -3.07 3.42
C TRP A 9 3.32 -1.64 3.07
N ILE A 10 4.36 -1.11 3.74
CA ILE A 10 4.93 0.20 3.41
C ILE A 10 5.60 0.15 2.04
N GLU A 11 6.48 -0.84 1.81
CA GLU A 11 7.19 -1.01 0.53
C GLU A 11 6.19 -1.13 -0.63
N THR A 12 5.17 -1.98 -0.49
CA THR A 12 4.17 -2.14 -1.55
C THR A 12 3.31 -0.88 -1.75
N ALA A 13 3.05 -0.10 -0.69
CA ALA A 13 2.34 1.18 -0.83
C ALA A 13 3.17 2.22 -1.59
N ASP A 14 4.48 2.27 -1.34
CA ASP A 14 5.40 3.16 -2.06
C ASP A 14 5.52 2.76 -3.53
N ASP A 15 5.61 1.46 -3.83
CA ASP A 15 5.62 0.94 -5.21
C ASP A 15 4.33 1.33 -5.97
N ASP A 16 3.16 1.15 -5.34
CA ASP A 16 1.88 1.54 -5.94
C ASP A 16 1.82 3.05 -6.22
N HIS A 17 2.37 3.88 -5.32
CA HIS A 17 2.41 5.32 -5.50
C HIS A 17 3.34 5.73 -6.64
N GLU A 18 4.50 5.09 -6.78
CA GLU A 18 5.40 5.30 -7.93
C GLU A 18 4.71 4.95 -9.26
N VAL A 19 4.03 3.79 -9.31
CA VAL A 19 3.25 3.37 -10.47
C VAL A 19 2.13 4.37 -10.80
N ALA A 20 1.43 4.89 -9.78
CA ALA A 20 0.42 5.93 -9.97
C ALA A 20 0.98 7.18 -10.65
N GLY A 21 2.18 7.62 -10.25
CA GLY A 21 2.90 8.75 -10.86
C GLY A 21 3.28 8.49 -12.32
N HIS A 22 3.79 7.30 -12.64
CA HIS A 22 4.07 6.91 -14.02
C HIS A 22 2.82 6.90 -14.91
N LEU A 23 1.70 6.41 -14.39
CA LEU A 23 0.42 6.37 -15.11
C LEU A 23 -0.16 7.77 -15.30
N PHE A 24 -0.03 8.65 -14.30
CA PHE A 24 -0.42 10.05 -14.40
C PHE A 24 0.32 10.74 -15.54
N ASN A 25 1.65 10.61 -15.59
CA ASN A 25 2.51 11.19 -16.63
C ASN A 25 2.18 10.67 -18.04
N LYS A 26 1.70 9.43 -18.14
CA LYS A 26 1.22 8.81 -19.40
C LYS A 26 -0.24 9.14 -19.72
N LYS A 27 -0.89 10.05 -18.97
CA LYS A 27 -2.30 10.45 -19.09
C LYS A 27 -3.29 9.28 -18.92
N LYS A 28 -2.89 8.22 -18.21
CA LYS A 28 -3.71 7.05 -17.89
C LYS A 28 -4.41 7.25 -16.54
N TYR A 29 -5.26 8.28 -16.45
CA TYR A 29 -5.77 8.79 -15.17
C TYR A 29 -6.61 7.78 -14.37
N LEU A 30 -7.44 6.96 -15.01
CA LEU A 30 -8.24 5.96 -14.29
C LEU A 30 -7.35 4.93 -13.58
N TYR A 31 -6.28 4.48 -14.25
CA TYR A 31 -5.31 3.57 -13.66
C TYR A 31 -4.48 4.27 -12.58
N SER A 32 -4.06 5.51 -12.83
CA SER A 32 -3.36 6.33 -11.82
C SER A 32 -4.18 6.45 -10.53
N LEU A 33 -5.48 6.76 -10.64
CA LEU A 33 -6.40 6.84 -9.50
C LEU A 33 -6.54 5.49 -8.78
N PHE A 34 -6.65 4.39 -9.52
CA PHE A 34 -6.69 3.04 -8.94
C PHE A 34 -5.44 2.74 -8.10
N PHE A 35 -4.24 3.06 -8.61
CA PHE A 35 -3.01 2.85 -7.87
C PHE A 35 -2.85 3.81 -6.67
N CYS A 36 -3.36 5.05 -6.74
CA CYS A 36 -3.46 5.90 -5.56
C CYS A 36 -4.34 5.28 -4.47
N GLN A 37 -5.49 4.69 -4.83
CA GLN A 37 -6.34 3.97 -3.87
C GLN A 37 -5.57 2.80 -3.24
N GLN A 38 -4.87 2.01 -4.05
CA GLN A 38 -4.07 0.88 -3.57
C GLN A 38 -2.97 1.30 -2.59
N ALA A 39 -2.22 2.36 -2.91
CA ALA A 39 -1.20 2.92 -2.03
C ALA A 39 -1.78 3.34 -0.67
N ILE A 40 -2.91 4.06 -0.68
CA ILE A 40 -3.58 4.50 0.56
C ILE A 40 -4.07 3.30 1.38
N GLU A 41 -4.72 2.31 0.74
CA GLU A 41 -5.22 1.12 1.40
C GLU A 41 -4.09 0.35 2.11
N LYS A 42 -2.95 0.16 1.42
CA LYS A 42 -1.79 -0.55 1.96
C LYS A 42 -1.09 0.24 3.07
N ALA A 43 -0.98 1.56 2.95
CA ALA A 43 -0.45 2.41 4.02
C ALA A 43 -1.33 2.33 5.29
N VAL A 44 -2.66 2.31 5.15
CA VAL A 44 -3.58 2.12 6.28
C VAL A 44 -3.43 0.72 6.89
N LYS A 45 -3.30 -0.33 6.06
CA LYS A 45 -3.02 -1.69 6.52
C LYS A 45 -1.70 -1.74 7.32
N ALA A 46 -0.63 -1.10 6.85
CA ALA A 46 0.64 -1.03 7.58
C ALA A 46 0.47 -0.49 9.00
N VAL A 47 -0.22 0.65 9.14
CA VAL A 47 -0.52 1.27 10.45
C VAL A 47 -1.34 0.34 11.33
N TYR A 48 -2.34 -0.33 10.76
CA TYR A 48 -3.17 -1.29 11.48
C TYR A 48 -2.37 -2.49 11.99
N TYR A 49 -1.54 -3.11 11.15
CA TYR A 49 -0.74 -4.28 11.52
C TYR A 49 0.35 -3.93 12.54
N ASP A 50 0.94 -2.74 12.46
CA ASP A 50 1.94 -2.29 13.43
C ASP A 50 1.32 -2.13 14.82
N LYS A 51 0.14 -1.49 14.89
CA LYS A 51 -0.57 -1.22 16.14
C LYS A 51 -1.35 -2.43 16.68
N SER A 52 -1.72 -3.38 15.83
CA SER A 52 -2.50 -4.55 16.26
C SER A 52 -1.65 -5.53 17.06
N THR A 53 -2.15 -5.94 18.22
CA THR A 53 -1.57 -7.03 19.04
C THR A 53 -2.02 -8.41 18.56
N ARG A 54 -2.99 -8.49 17.64
CA ARG A 54 -3.52 -9.74 17.11
C ARG A 54 -2.73 -10.15 15.86
N HIS A 55 -2.24 -11.38 15.86
CA HIS A 55 -1.70 -12.01 14.67
C HIS A 55 -2.87 -12.33 13.72
N HIS A 56 -2.99 -11.55 12.64
CA HIS A 56 -3.92 -11.87 11.55
C HIS A 56 -3.12 -12.48 10.39
N PRO A 57 -3.50 -13.67 9.89
CA PRO A 57 -2.79 -14.33 8.81
C PRO A 57 -2.73 -13.40 7.59
N GLY A 58 -1.53 -13.27 7.03
CA GLY A 58 -1.12 -12.17 6.14
C GLY A 58 -1.75 -12.13 4.75
N ASN A 59 -2.81 -12.89 4.47
CA ASN A 59 -3.47 -12.88 3.17
C ASN A 59 -4.94 -12.51 3.34
N MET A 60 -5.24 -11.22 3.23
CA MET A 60 -6.58 -10.77 2.89
C MET A 60 -6.49 -9.81 1.72
N ILE A 61 -7.01 -10.34 0.60
CA ILE A 61 -7.11 -9.81 -0.76
C ILE A 61 -5.79 -9.86 -1.55
#